data_AF-A0A914UP13-F1
#
_entry.id   AF-A0A914UP13-F1
#
_cell.length_a   1.000
_cell.length_b   1.000
_cell.length_c   1.000
_cell.angle_alpha   90.00
_cell.angle_beta   90.00
_cell.angle_gamma   90.00
#
_symmetry.space_group_name_H-M   'P 1'
#
loop_
_entity.id
_entity.type
_entity.pdbx_description
1 polymer ?
#
loop_
_entity_poly.entity_id
_entity_poly.type
_entity_poly.pdbx_seq_one_letter_code
_entity_poly.pdbx_strand_id
1 'polypeptide(L)'
;MSQIRQNYHQDTENAVNQQISLALHASYTYLSIAYHFDRDDVALANLHKFFMKLSDDKKEQANKCMKYQNTRGGRVVLQPVQKPTQDVWGSTADAFQSALDLEKMLNQVSG
;
A
#
# COMPACT_ATOMS: atom_id res chain seq x y z
N MET A 1 -0.96 -21.34 -20.40
CA MET A 1 0.07 -20.29 -20.24
C MET A 1 -0.25 -19.13 -21.16
N SER A 2 0.02 -17.89 -20.74
CA SER A 2 -0.23 -16.71 -21.57
C SER A 2 0.71 -16.68 -22.78
N GLN A 3 0.20 -16.33 -23.97
CA GLN A 3 0.99 -16.29 -25.21
C GLN A 3 2.09 -15.21 -25.18
N ILE A 4 1.89 -14.16 -24.39
CA ILE A 4 2.84 -13.03 -24.24
C ILE A 4 3.87 -13.24 -23.12
N ARG A 5 3.83 -14.37 -22.40
CA ARG A 5 4.74 -14.62 -21.28
C ARG A 5 6.11 -15.03 -21.80
N GLN A 6 7.11 -14.17 -21.60
CA GLN A 6 8.50 -14.42 -21.97
C GLN A 6 9.44 -14.01 -20.84
N ASN A 7 10.36 -14.91 -20.46
CA ASN A 7 11.35 -14.71 -19.40
C ASN A 7 10.73 -14.12 -18.10
N TYR A 8 9.64 -14.71 -17.63
CA TYR A 8 8.92 -14.27 -16.43
C TYR A 8 8.66 -15.47 -15.54
N HIS A 9 9.50 -15.64 -14.52
CA HIS A 9 9.45 -16.80 -13.62
C HIS A 9 8.20 -16.75 -12.73
N GLN A 10 7.73 -17.90 -12.26
CA GLN A 10 6.57 -17.97 -11.37
C GLN A 10 6.83 -17.23 -10.06
N ASP A 11 8.06 -17.29 -9.54
CA ASP A 11 8.43 -16.58 -8.31
C ASP A 11 8.34 -15.05 -8.48
N THR A 12 8.72 -14.53 -9.65
CA THR A 12 8.58 -13.10 -9.97
C THR A 12 7.11 -12.68 -10.02
N GLU A 13 6.25 -13.52 -10.62
CA GLU A 13 4.81 -13.29 -10.65
C GLU A 13 4.22 -13.27 -9.24
N ASN A 14 4.61 -14.22 -8.39
CA ASN A 14 4.17 -14.29 -7.00
C ASN A 14 4.65 -13.08 -6.20
N ALA A 15 5.91 -12.67 -6.37
CA ALA A 15 6.48 -11.48 -5.72
C ALA A 15 5.73 -10.20 -6.13
N VAL A 16 5.36 -10.04 -7.40
CA VAL A 16 4.56 -8.90 -7.85
C VAL A 16 3.16 -8.91 -7.22
N ASN A 17 2.51 -10.08 -7.08
CA ASN A 17 1.23 -10.20 -6.38
C ASN A 17 1.35 -9.87 -4.88
N GLN A 18 2.45 -10.25 -4.24
CA GLN A 18 2.76 -9.86 -2.87
C GLN A 18 2.93 -8.35 -2.76
N GLN A 19 3.66 -7.72 -3.68
CA GLN A 19 3.88 -6.28 -3.69
C GLN A 19 2.58 -5.49 -3.90
N ILE A 20 1.68 -5.99 -4.75
CA ILE A 20 0.34 -5.42 -4.91
C ILE A 20 -0.42 -5.44 -3.58
N SER A 21 -0.40 -6.58 -2.89
CA SER A 21 -1.10 -6.75 -1.60
C SER A 21 -0.54 -5.82 -0.53
N LEU A 22 0.79 -5.67 -0.48
CA LEU A 22 1.46 -4.75 0.45
C LEU A 22 1.15 -3.28 0.15
N ALA A 23 1.16 -2.88 -1.12
CA ALA A 23 0.80 -1.51 -1.51
C ALA A 23 -0.66 -1.17 -1.18
N LEU A 24 -1.59 -2.12 -1.34
CA LEU A 24 -2.98 -1.94 -0.94
C LEU A 24 -3.14 -1.85 0.59
N HIS A 25 -2.42 -2.68 1.35
CA HIS A 25 -2.41 -2.57 2.81
C HIS A 25 -1.83 -1.23 3.28
N ALA A 26 -0.74 -0.77 2.67
CA ALA A 26 -0.15 0.54 2.91
C ALA A 26 -1.15 1.68 2.69
N SER A 27 -1.84 1.64 1.55
CA SER A 27 -2.90 2.59 1.24
C SER A 27 -4.01 2.58 2.30
N TYR A 28 -4.46 1.40 2.70
CA TYR A 28 -5.54 1.27 3.68
C TYR A 28 -5.14 1.81 5.07
N THR A 29 -3.88 1.58 5.47
CA THR A 29 -3.30 2.14 6.68
C THR A 29 -3.22 3.66 6.63
N TYR A 30 -2.71 4.23 5.54
CA TYR A 30 -2.68 5.69 5.38
C TYR A 30 -4.07 6.32 5.37
N LEU A 31 -5.06 5.63 4.78
CA LEU A 31 -6.44 6.06 4.81
C LEU A 31 -6.98 6.13 6.25
N SER A 32 -6.70 5.11 7.07
CA SER A 32 -7.07 5.10 8.49
C SER A 32 -6.43 6.26 9.27
N ILE A 33 -5.14 6.51 9.05
CA ILE A 33 -4.42 7.65 9.66
C ILE A 33 -5.04 8.98 9.23
N ALA A 34 -5.33 9.13 7.93
CA ALA A 34 -5.90 10.35 7.39
C ALA A 34 -7.24 10.69 8.05
N TYR A 35 -8.14 9.72 8.17
CA TYR A 35 -9.44 9.94 8.81
C TYR A 35 -9.36 10.09 10.33
N HIS A 36 -8.30 9.59 10.98
CA HIS A 36 -8.04 9.90 12.38
C HIS A 36 -7.75 11.39 12.59
N PHE A 37 -6.94 11.99 11.71
CA PHE A 37 -6.64 13.43 11.77
C PHE A 37 -7.79 14.35 11.33
N ASP A 38 -8.81 13.80 10.66
CA ASP A 38 -10.01 14.52 10.23
C ASP A 38 -11.11 14.57 11.31
N ARG A 39 -10.96 13.81 12.39
CA ARG A 39 -11.92 13.82 13.50
C ARG A 39 -12.03 15.20 14.12
N ASP A 40 -13.21 15.54 14.63
CA ASP A 40 -13.51 16.82 15.28
C ASP A 40 -12.66 17.07 16.54
N ASP A 41 -12.26 16.01 17.25
CA ASP A 41 -11.43 16.07 18.45
C ASP A 41 -9.92 16.14 18.18
N VAL A 42 -9.48 15.95 16.93
CA VAL A 42 -8.07 16.07 16.51
C VAL A 42 -7.88 17.29 15.60
N ALA A 43 -8.74 17.47 14.60
CA ALA A 43 -8.85 18.63 13.72
C ALA A 43 -7.55 19.07 13.01
N LEU A 44 -6.70 18.13 12.61
CA LEU A 44 -5.43 18.40 11.92
C LEU A 44 -5.57 18.23 10.40
N ALA A 45 -6.32 19.13 9.77
CA ALA A 45 -6.69 19.06 8.34
C ALA A 45 -5.49 18.96 7.36
N ASN A 46 -4.34 19.55 7.70
CA ASN A 46 -3.14 19.44 6.85
C ASN A 46 -2.54 18.03 6.90
N LEU A 47 -2.58 17.37 8.06
CA LEU A 47 -2.12 15.98 8.20
C LEU A 47 -3.10 15.02 7.52
N HIS A 48 -4.40 15.26 7.66
CA HIS A 48 -5.41 14.53 6.89
C HIS A 48 -5.09 14.56 5.38
N LYS A 49 -4.90 15.76 4.80
CA LYS A 49 -4.54 15.91 3.38
C LYS A 49 -3.24 15.21 3.01
N PHE A 50 -2.23 15.28 3.87
CA PHE A 50 -0.95 14.61 3.65
C PHE A 50 -1.10 13.09 3.58
N PHE A 51 -1.76 12.49 4.57
CA PHE A 51 -1.97 11.04 4.61
C PHE A 51 -2.97 10.54 3.55
N MET A 52 -3.98 11.34 3.19
CA MET A 52 -4.84 11.05 2.03
C MET A 52 -4.03 10.92 0.75
N LYS A 53 -3.11 11.87 0.50
CA LYS A 53 -2.23 11.82 -0.66
C LYS A 53 -1.34 10.58 -0.65
N LEU A 54 -0.75 10.23 0.50
CA LEU A 54 0.04 8.99 0.63
C LEU A 54 -0.80 7.74 0.34
N SER A 55 -2.04 7.69 0.84
CA SER A 55 -2.97 6.61 0.52
C SER A 55 -3.18 6.47 -0.99
N ASP A 56 -3.42 7.58 -1.68
CA ASP A 56 -3.69 7.58 -3.13
C ASP A 56 -2.44 7.21 -3.95
N ASP A 57 -1.27 7.72 -3.56
CA ASP A 57 0.01 7.36 -4.20
C ASP A 57 0.27 5.83 -4.11
N LYS A 58 -0.06 5.20 -2.97
CA LYS A 58 0.06 3.74 -2.80
C LYS A 58 -0.96 2.95 -3.62
N LYS A 59 -2.20 3.45 -3.78
CA LYS A 59 -3.17 2.84 -4.72
C LYS A 59 -2.66 2.91 -6.15
N GLU A 60 -2.09 4.04 -6.54
CA GLU A 60 -1.51 4.19 -7.87
C GLU A 60 -0.34 3.21 -8.09
N GLN A 61 0.52 3.03 -7.08
CA GLN A 61 1.60 2.03 -7.11
C GLN A 61 1.04 0.61 -7.30
N ALA A 62 -0.01 0.23 -6.55
CA ALA A 62 -0.66 -1.07 -6.71
C ALA A 62 -1.21 -1.26 -8.13
N ASN A 63 -1.89 -0.24 -8.68
CA ASN A 63 -2.42 -0.27 -10.05
C ASN A 63 -1.31 -0.41 -11.10
N LYS A 64 -0.18 0.27 -10.92
CA LYS A 64 1.01 0.13 -11.80
C LYS A 64 1.54 -1.30 -11.77
N CYS A 65 1.65 -1.92 -10.60
CA CYS A 65 2.08 -3.31 -10.46
C CYS A 65 1.09 -4.30 -11.12
N MET A 66 -0.23 -4.11 -10.93
CA MET A 66 -1.25 -4.93 -11.60
C MET A 66 -1.17 -4.82 -13.13
N LYS A 67 -0.99 -3.60 -13.65
CA LYS A 67 -0.80 -3.38 -15.09
C LYS A 67 0.47 -4.08 -15.58
N TYR A 68 1.58 -3.95 -14.85
CA TYR A 68 2.84 -4.62 -15.18
C TYR A 68 2.70 -6.15 -15.19
N GLN A 69 2.04 -6.73 -14.19
CA GLN A 69 1.75 -8.17 -14.10
C GLN A 69 1.04 -8.67 -15.37
N ASN A 70 0.00 -7.96 -15.81
CA ASN A 70 -0.74 -8.29 -17.02
C ASN A 70 0.12 -8.15 -18.29
N THR A 71 0.92 -7.08 -18.39
CA THR A 71 1.84 -6.87 -19.53
C THR A 71 2.88 -7.97 -19.65
N ARG A 72 3.36 -8.54 -18.54
CA ARG A 72 4.32 -9.67 -18.54
C ARG A 72 3.65 -11.04 -18.77
N GLY A 73 2.33 -11.07 -18.95
CA GLY A 73 1.57 -12.31 -19.12
C GLY A 73 1.35 -13.11 -17.83
N GLY A 74 1.53 -12.47 -16.66
CA GLY A 74 1.14 -13.01 -15.37
C GLY A 74 -0.36 -12.91 -15.11
N ARG A 75 -0.79 -13.29 -13.91
CA ARG A 75 -2.15 -13.19 -13.41
C ARG A 75 -2.13 -12.46 -12.09
N VAL A 76 -2.99 -11.45 -12.00
CA VAL A 76 -3.24 -10.73 -10.75
C VAL A 76 -4.08 -11.62 -9.85
N VAL A 77 -3.55 -11.94 -8.66
CA VAL A 77 -4.27 -12.67 -7.63
C VAL A 77 -4.35 -11.77 -6.40
N LEU A 78 -5.51 -11.15 -6.21
CA LEU A 78 -5.74 -10.26 -5.07
C LEU A 78 -5.95 -11.07 -3.80
N GLN A 79 -5.29 -10.64 -2.72
CA GLN A 79 -5.47 -11.19 -1.39
C GLN A 79 -6.34 -10.26 -0.54
N PRO A 80 -6.95 -10.78 0.55
CA PRO A 80 -7.63 -9.93 1.52
C PRO A 80 -6.70 -8.84 2.06
N VAL A 81 -7.16 -7.59 1.98
CA VAL A 81 -6.44 -6.46 2.58
C VAL A 81 -6.74 -6.48 4.08
N GLN A 82 -5.74 -6.81 4.89
CA GLN A 82 -5.91 -6.81 6.34
C GLN A 82 -6.13 -5.39 6.85
N LYS A 83 -6.98 -5.26 7.87
CA LYS A 83 -7.16 -4.00 8.58
C LYS A 83 -5.83 -3.53 9.17
N PRO A 84 -5.61 -2.21 9.31
CA PRO A 84 -4.45 -1.69 10.01
C PRO A 84 -4.37 -2.25 11.44
N THR A 85 -3.17 -2.31 12.00
CA THR A 85 -2.94 -2.85 13.34
C THR A 85 -3.59 -2.02 14.45
N GLN A 86 -3.92 -0.75 14.15
CA GLN A 86 -4.46 0.21 15.11
C GLN A 86 -5.53 1.07 14.43
N ASP A 87 -6.58 1.40 15.19
CA ASP A 87 -7.67 2.28 14.76
C ASP A 87 -7.53 3.70 15.35
N VAL A 88 -6.65 3.87 16.35
CA VAL A 88 -6.37 5.14 17.04
C VAL A 88 -4.89 5.45 16.89
N TRP A 89 -4.58 6.55 16.19
CA TRP A 89 -3.22 6.91 15.81
C TRP A 89 -2.64 7.96 16.77
N GLY A 90 -2.66 7.63 18.07
CA GLY A 90 -1.99 8.32 19.17
C GLY A 90 -1.69 9.81 18.96
N SER A 91 -0.42 10.18 19.14
CA SER A 91 0.08 11.51 18.78
C SER A 91 0.51 11.55 17.32
N THR A 92 0.69 12.77 16.78
CA THR A 92 1.28 12.98 15.46
C THR A 92 2.61 12.23 15.29
N ALA A 93 3.45 12.20 16.33
CA ALA A 93 4.74 11.50 16.28
C ALA A 93 4.57 9.99 16.08
N ASP A 94 3.58 9.38 16.75
CA ASP A 94 3.30 7.94 16.63
C ASP A 94 2.78 7.57 15.24
N ALA A 95 1.95 8.43 14.65
CA ALA A 95 1.45 8.28 13.28
C ALA A 95 2.59 8.33 12.25
N PHE A 96 3.51 9.31 12.38
CA PHE A 96 4.68 9.41 11.50
C PHE A 96 5.67 8.27 11.69
N GLN A 97 5.87 7.80 12.92
CA GLN A 97 6.72 6.63 13.19
C GLN A 97 6.15 5.38 12.53
N SER A 98 4.84 5.16 12.67
CA SER A 98 4.15 4.03 12.03
C SER A 98 4.20 4.10 10.50
N ALA A 99 4.03 5.30 9.93
CA ALA A 99 4.19 5.54 8.50
C ALA A 99 5.62 5.22 8.03
N LEU A 100 6.64 5.66 8.77
CA LEU A 100 8.03 5.41 8.45
C LEU A 100 8.36 3.92 8.47
N ASP A 101 7.88 3.19 9.47
CA ASP A 101 8.11 1.76 9.58
C ASP A 101 7.38 0.98 8.46
N LEU A 102 6.21 1.46 8.06
CA LEU A 102 5.48 0.92 6.91
C LEU A 102 6.26 1.12 5.59
N GLU A 103 6.82 2.31 5.36
CA GLU A 103 7.68 2.55 4.18
C GLU A 103 8.95 1.70 4.18
N LYS A 104 9.57 1.49 5.35
CA LYS A 104 10.74 0.60 5.46
C LYS A 104 10.38 -0.83 5.09
N MET A 105 9.24 -1.35 5.56
CA MET A 105 8.76 -2.68 5.19
C MET A 105 8.52 -2.79 3.68
N LEU A 106 7.87 -1.80 3.07
CA LEU A 106 7.66 -1.77 1.62
C LEU A 106 8.97 -1.78 0.83
N ASN A 107 9.97 -1.02 1.30
CA ASN A 107 11.27 -0.94 0.65
C ASN A 107 12.08 -2.24 0.79
N GLN A 108 12.03 -2.90 1.95
CA GLN A 108 12.73 -4.18 2.17
C GLN A 108 12.15 -5.34 1.34
N VAL A 109 10.83 -5.36 1.11
CA VAL A 109 10.21 -6.38 0.26
C VAL A 109 10.47 -6.13 -1.23
N SER A 110 10.91 -4.92 -1.59
CA SER A 110 11.25 -4.55 -2.96
C SER A 110 12.70 -4.87 -3.34
N GLY A 111 13.53 -5.33 -2.39
CA GLY A 111 14.97 -5.60 -2.54
C GLY A 111 15.31 -7.04 -2.86
#